data_AF-A0A955AAD0-F1
#
_entry.id   AF-A0A955AAD0-F1
#
_cell.length_a   1.000
_cell.length_b   1.000
_cell.length_c   1.000
_cell.angle_alpha   90.00
_cell.angle_beta   90.00
_cell.angle_gamma   90.00
#
_symmetry.space_group_name_H-M   'P 1'
#
loop_
_entity.id
_entity.type
_entity.pdbx_description
1 polymer ?
#
loop_
_entity_poly.entity_id
_entity_poly.type
_entity_poly.pdbx_seq_one_letter_code
_entity_poly.pdbx_strand_id
1 'polypeptide(L)'
;MASDFRLKEQLPSVTAKILASYSDHDRINHLGHCPLPKYQVVVSILEDLKDIIYPGFRRREGLHAGNVMYHVGDLVDGLHDKLTSQVGRALHHDDRVHNRSSECENGGDYQAKGQAISIRFLEQVPRLWRVLATVVAAACVG
;
A
#
# COMPACT_ATOMS: atom_id res chain seq x y z
N MET A 1 -1.52 -27.03 -31.28
CA MET A 1 -2.89 -27.56 -31.10
C MET A 1 -3.76 -26.40 -30.63
N ALA A 2 -4.86 -26.11 -31.35
CA ALA A 2 -5.80 -25.07 -30.94
C ALA A 2 -6.56 -25.54 -29.68
N SER A 3 -6.83 -24.65 -28.72
CA SER A 3 -7.58 -25.02 -27.52
C SER A 3 -9.01 -25.43 -27.88
N ASP A 4 -9.50 -26.55 -27.35
CA ASP A 4 -10.90 -26.93 -27.51
C ASP A 4 -11.81 -26.00 -26.69
N PHE A 5 -12.61 -25.20 -27.39
CA PHE A 5 -13.50 -24.21 -26.78
C PHE A 5 -14.67 -24.83 -26.02
N ARG A 6 -15.06 -26.07 -26.34
CA ARG A 6 -16.18 -26.77 -25.66
C ARG A 6 -15.90 -27.02 -24.19
N LEU A 7 -14.62 -27.20 -23.83
CA LEU A 7 -14.21 -27.35 -22.43
C LEU A 7 -14.45 -26.08 -21.59
N LYS A 8 -14.52 -24.90 -22.22
CA LYS A 8 -14.85 -23.65 -21.52
C LYS A 8 -16.30 -23.60 -21.03
N GLU A 9 -17.20 -24.40 -21.59
CA GLU A 9 -18.59 -24.50 -21.14
C GLU A 9 -18.71 -25.11 -19.74
N GLN A 10 -17.66 -25.79 -19.25
CA GLN A 10 -17.61 -26.31 -17.89
C GLN A 10 -17.24 -25.25 -16.84
N LEU A 11 -16.68 -24.11 -17.26
CA LEU A 11 -16.21 -23.06 -16.34
C LEU A 11 -17.30 -22.56 -15.38
N PRO A 12 -18.57 -22.33 -15.78
CA PRO A 12 -19.61 -21.93 -14.85
C PRO A 12 -19.85 -22.94 -13.71
N SER A 13 -19.79 -24.24 -14.00
CA SER A 13 -19.93 -25.30 -12.99
C SER A 13 -18.74 -25.32 -12.03
N VAL A 14 -17.53 -25.13 -12.54
CA VAL A 14 -16.31 -24.99 -11.72
C VAL A 14 -16.40 -23.76 -10.82
N THR A 15 -16.82 -22.62 -11.35
CA THR A 15 -17.03 -21.38 -10.57
C THR A 15 -18.05 -21.61 -9.46
N ALA A 16 -19.17 -22.27 -9.74
CA ALA A 16 -20.19 -22.56 -8.72
C ALA A 16 -19.64 -23.42 -7.58
N LYS A 17 -18.82 -24.44 -7.89
CA LYS A 17 -18.16 -25.28 -6.88
C LYS A 17 -17.17 -24.49 -6.02
N ILE A 18 -16.40 -23.58 -6.64
CA ILE A 18 -15.47 -22.69 -5.93
C ILE A 18 -16.25 -21.76 -5.00
N LEU A 19 -17.31 -21.12 -5.49
CA LEU A 19 -18.14 -20.23 -4.69
C LEU A 19 -18.80 -20.95 -3.51
N ALA A 20 -19.28 -22.18 -3.71
CA ALA A 20 -19.83 -23.00 -2.63
C ALA A 20 -18.79 -23.25 -1.52
N SER A 21 -17.51 -23.46 -1.87
CA SER A 21 -16.44 -23.66 -0.89
C SER A 21 -16.13 -22.43 -0.02
N TYR A 22 -16.51 -21.22 -0.47
CA TYR A 22 -16.32 -20.00 0.32
C TYR A 22 -17.23 -19.95 1.54
N SER A 23 -18.44 -20.53 1.43
CA SER A 23 -19.38 -20.64 2.55
C SER A 23 -18.91 -21.64 3.62
N ASP A 24 -18.15 -22.67 3.21
CA ASP A 24 -17.62 -23.69 4.13
C ASP A 24 -16.43 -23.20 4.96
N HIS A 25 -15.70 -22.18 4.47
CA HIS A 25 -14.45 -21.70 5.08
C HIS A 25 -14.41 -20.17 5.20
N ASP A 26 -15.17 -19.62 6.16
CA ASP A 26 -15.29 -18.19 6.45
C ASP A 26 -14.00 -17.52 7.01
N ARG A 27 -12.96 -18.31 7.32
CA ARG A 27 -11.71 -17.81 7.91
C ARG A 27 -10.64 -17.38 6.92
N ILE A 28 -10.77 -17.75 5.64
CA ILE A 28 -9.75 -17.50 4.60
C ILE A 28 -10.24 -16.56 3.50
N ASN A 29 -11.44 -16.03 3.64
CA ASN A 29 -11.99 -15.04 2.71
C ASN A 29 -12.47 -13.79 3.50
N HIS A 30 -12.45 -12.63 2.85
CA HIS A 30 -12.81 -11.35 3.48
C HIS A 30 -13.89 -10.64 2.64
N LEU A 31 -14.91 -11.40 2.24
CA LEU A 31 -15.97 -10.94 1.35
C LEU A 31 -17.02 -10.15 2.15
N GLY A 32 -17.44 -8.98 1.64
CA GLY A 32 -18.45 -8.14 2.31
C GLY A 32 -17.98 -7.44 3.60
N HIS A 33 -16.68 -7.49 3.90
CA HIS A 33 -16.09 -6.83 5.06
C HIS A 33 -15.41 -5.50 4.71
N CYS A 34 -15.02 -4.77 5.75
CA CYS A 34 -14.38 -3.47 5.61
C CYS A 34 -13.04 -3.62 4.87
N PRO A 35 -12.69 -2.70 3.96
CA PRO A 35 -11.54 -2.87 3.09
C PRO A 35 -10.23 -2.90 3.88
N LEU A 36 -9.49 -4.00 3.77
CA LEU A 36 -8.15 -4.13 4.33
C LEU A 36 -7.14 -3.24 3.58
N PRO A 37 -5.96 -2.98 4.19
CA PRO A 37 -4.83 -2.40 3.47
C PRO A 37 -4.49 -3.20 2.21
N LYS A 38 -4.30 -2.50 1.10
CA LYS A 38 -3.96 -3.08 -0.19
C LYS A 38 -2.47 -3.27 -0.29
N TYR A 39 -2.03 -4.54 -0.31
CA TYR A 39 -0.62 -4.90 -0.42
C TYR A 39 0.10 -4.19 -1.58
N GLN A 40 -0.49 -4.20 -2.78
CA GLN A 40 0.10 -3.55 -3.96
C GLN A 40 0.29 -2.03 -3.78
N VAL A 41 -0.59 -1.36 -3.03
CA VAL A 41 -0.46 0.07 -2.72
C VAL A 41 0.65 0.29 -1.69
N VAL A 42 0.79 -0.59 -0.71
CA VAL A 42 1.92 -0.51 0.25
C VAL A 42 3.26 -0.68 -0.48
N VAL A 43 3.34 -1.62 -1.42
CA VAL A 43 4.53 -1.79 -2.26
C VAL A 43 4.81 -0.54 -3.07
N SER A 44 3.81 0.09 -3.69
CA SER A 44 4.04 1.32 -4.45
C SER A 44 4.48 2.49 -3.57
N ILE A 45 3.94 2.65 -2.36
CA ILE A 45 4.42 3.61 -1.36
C ILE A 45 5.91 3.43 -1.08
N LEU A 46 6.36 2.19 -0.85
CA LEU A 46 7.77 1.90 -0.58
C LEU A 46 8.66 2.26 -1.77
N GLU A 47 8.17 2.04 -2.98
CA GLU A 47 8.91 2.40 -4.18
C GLU A 47 8.98 3.92 -4.40
N ASP A 48 7.88 4.64 -4.17
CA ASP A 48 7.86 6.09 -4.27
C ASP A 48 8.77 6.74 -3.21
N LEU A 49 8.83 6.18 -1.99
CA LEU A 49 9.77 6.59 -0.95
C LEU A 49 11.23 6.38 -1.37
N LYS A 50 11.56 5.23 -1.95
CA LYS A 50 12.92 4.98 -2.45
C LYS A 50 13.32 5.95 -3.57
N ASP A 51 12.37 6.39 -4.40
CA ASP A 51 12.63 7.39 -5.45
C ASP A 51 12.94 8.77 -4.85
N ILE A 52 12.34 9.12 -3.71
CA ILE A 52 12.70 10.33 -2.94
C ILE A 52 14.07 10.20 -2.26
N ILE A 53 14.37 9.04 -1.67
CA ILE A 53 15.60 8.81 -0.90
C ILE A 53 16.83 8.68 -1.80
N TYR A 54 16.66 8.07 -2.98
CA TYR A 54 17.73 7.80 -3.95
C TYR A 54 17.46 8.46 -5.30
N PRO A 55 17.36 9.80 -5.36
CA PRO A 55 17.05 10.52 -6.59
C PRO A 55 18.13 10.24 -7.65
N GLY A 56 17.71 9.89 -8.87
CA GLY A 56 18.61 9.59 -9.99
C GLY A 56 19.21 8.17 -10.02
N PHE A 57 19.01 7.34 -8.99
CA PHE A 57 19.46 5.93 -8.99
C PHE A 57 18.40 4.94 -9.49
N ARG A 58 17.17 5.42 -9.70
CA ARG A 58 15.98 4.58 -9.88
C ARG A 58 15.23 4.91 -11.16
N ARG A 59 13.91 5.04 -11.08
CA ARG A 59 12.99 5.00 -12.23
C ARG A 59 13.14 6.16 -13.23
N ARG A 60 13.64 7.32 -12.78
CA ARG A 60 13.73 8.53 -13.61
C ARG A 60 15.18 8.86 -13.94
N GLU A 61 15.48 8.89 -15.23
CA GLU A 61 16.73 9.40 -15.79
C GLU A 61 16.60 10.91 -16.07
N GLY A 62 17.70 11.66 -16.07
CA GLY A 62 17.70 13.09 -16.39
C GLY A 62 17.17 14.02 -15.28
N LEU A 63 17.14 13.55 -14.03
CA LEU A 63 16.90 14.40 -12.87
C LEU A 63 18.06 15.40 -12.69
N HIS A 64 17.73 16.69 -12.56
CA HIS A 64 18.69 17.75 -12.30
C HIS A 64 18.08 18.82 -11.37
N ALA A 65 18.90 19.75 -10.87
CA ALA A 65 18.48 20.74 -9.87
C ALA A 65 17.23 21.56 -10.27
N GLY A 66 17.04 21.80 -11.57
CA GLY A 66 15.89 22.54 -12.11
C GLY A 66 14.58 21.77 -12.19
N ASN A 67 14.57 20.43 -12.14
CA ASN A 67 13.34 19.63 -12.27
C ASN A 67 13.02 18.74 -11.05
N VAL A 68 13.99 18.54 -10.16
CA VAL A 68 13.85 17.65 -9.00
C VAL A 68 12.75 18.09 -8.04
N MET A 69 12.53 19.40 -7.88
CA MET A 69 11.47 19.94 -7.02
C MET A 69 10.08 19.47 -7.47
N TYR A 70 9.79 19.52 -8.76
CA TYR A 70 8.49 19.07 -9.30
C TYR A 70 8.31 17.57 -9.13
N HIS A 71 9.38 16.79 -9.35
CA HIS A 71 9.32 15.34 -9.20
C HIS A 71 9.06 14.93 -7.75
N VAL A 72 9.82 15.50 -6.80
CA VAL A 72 9.67 15.18 -5.38
C VAL A 72 8.33 15.69 -4.86
N GLY A 73 7.87 16.87 -5.31
CA GLY A 73 6.56 17.40 -4.96
C GLY A 73 5.42 16.46 -5.34
N ASP A 74 5.42 15.97 -6.59
CA ASP A 74 4.43 15.00 -7.09
C ASP A 74 4.44 13.67 -6.30
N LEU A 75 5.64 13.17 -5.98
CA LEU A 75 5.77 11.95 -5.17
C LEU A 75 5.27 12.16 -3.73
N VAL A 76 5.57 13.29 -3.10
CA VAL A 76 5.14 13.59 -1.73
C VAL A 76 3.61 13.72 -1.65
N ASP A 77 3.00 14.39 -2.61
CA ASP A 77 1.54 14.52 -2.71
C ASP A 77 0.87 13.15 -2.88
N GLY A 78 1.34 12.36 -3.85
CA GLY A 78 0.82 11.00 -4.06
C GLY A 78 1.07 10.05 -2.87
N LEU A 79 2.19 10.20 -2.16
CA LEU A 79 2.49 9.43 -0.96
C LEU A 79 1.54 9.79 0.19
N HIS A 80 1.25 11.07 0.39
CA HIS A 80 0.32 11.53 1.42
C HIS A 80 -1.04 10.84 1.27
N ASP A 81 -1.60 10.81 0.07
CA ASP A 81 -2.92 10.22 -0.18
C ASP A 81 -2.93 8.70 0.01
N LYS A 82 -1.91 8.02 -0.54
CA LYS A 82 -1.76 6.57 -0.42
C LYS A 82 -1.58 6.16 1.04
N LEU A 83 -0.67 6.82 1.77
CA LEU A 83 -0.42 6.57 3.19
C LEU A 83 -1.66 6.83 4.03
N THR A 84 -2.35 7.94 3.81
CA THR A 84 -3.58 8.29 4.54
C THR A 84 -4.60 7.17 4.43
N SER A 85 -4.86 6.70 3.20
CA SER A 85 -5.81 5.61 2.97
C SER A 85 -5.34 4.28 3.58
N GLN A 86 -4.06 3.91 3.42
CA GLN A 86 -3.58 2.62 3.92
C GLN A 86 -3.46 2.57 5.44
N VAL A 87 -2.99 3.66 6.07
CA VAL A 87 -2.94 3.79 7.53
C VAL A 87 -4.36 3.81 8.10
N GLY A 88 -5.29 4.57 7.51
CA GLY A 88 -6.68 4.58 7.95
C GLY A 88 -7.32 3.19 7.92
N ARG A 89 -7.12 2.42 6.84
CA ARG A 89 -7.58 1.03 6.73
C ARG A 89 -6.95 0.12 7.78
N ALA A 90 -5.65 0.29 8.06
CA ALA A 90 -4.94 -0.50 9.06
C ALA A 90 -5.46 -0.21 10.48
N LEU A 91 -5.63 1.07 10.84
CA LEU A 91 -6.19 1.48 12.13
C LEU A 91 -7.63 0.97 12.32
N HIS A 92 -8.45 1.07 11.29
CA HIS A 92 -9.82 0.58 11.34
C HIS A 92 -9.88 -0.94 11.51
N HIS A 93 -9.00 -1.67 10.82
CA HIS A 93 -8.90 -3.11 10.99
C HIS A 93 -8.43 -3.50 12.39
N ASP A 94 -7.40 -2.82 12.90
CA ASP A 94 -6.86 -3.04 14.25
C ASP A 94 -7.91 -2.81 15.34
N ASP A 95 -8.67 -1.72 15.23
CA ASP A 95 -9.80 -1.41 16.13
C ASP A 95 -10.85 -2.51 16.11
N ARG A 96 -11.25 -2.99 14.92
CA ARG A 96 -12.21 -4.09 14.79
C ARG A 96 -11.71 -5.38 15.45
N VAL A 97 -10.43 -5.71 15.28
CA VAL A 97 -9.84 -6.93 15.86
C VAL A 97 -9.83 -6.86 17.40
N HIS A 98 -9.48 -5.70 17.96
CA HIS A 98 -9.36 -5.54 19.42
C HIS A 98 -10.71 -5.30 20.11
N ASN A 99 -11.57 -4.47 19.52
CA ASN A 99 -12.85 -4.05 20.13
C ASN A 99 -14.06 -4.89 19.68
N ARG A 100 -13.84 -5.92 18.83
CA ARG A 100 -14.89 -6.83 18.30
C ARG A 100 -16.08 -6.10 17.68
N SER A 101 -15.86 -4.91 17.15
CA SER A 101 -16.89 -4.15 16.43
C SER A 101 -17.21 -4.83 15.10
N SER A 102 -18.48 -5.10 14.86
CA SER A 102 -18.98 -5.69 13.62
C SER A 102 -19.21 -4.66 12.52
N GLU A 103 -19.26 -3.38 12.84
CA GLU A 103 -19.72 -2.34 11.93
C GLU A 103 -18.55 -1.68 11.20
N CYS A 104 -18.61 -1.71 9.87
CA CYS A 104 -17.73 -0.89 9.02
C CYS A 104 -18.08 0.61 9.08
N GLU A 105 -19.12 0.95 9.83
CA GLU A 105 -19.66 2.31 10.02
C GLU A 105 -19.25 2.91 11.37
N ASN A 106 -18.32 2.27 12.10
CA ASN A 106 -17.82 2.83 13.35
C ASN A 106 -17.27 4.25 13.14
N GLY A 107 -17.89 5.24 13.79
CA GLY A 107 -17.68 6.70 13.66
C GLY A 107 -16.33 7.24 14.13
N GLY A 108 -15.28 6.41 14.14
CA GLY A 108 -13.92 6.88 14.31
C GLY A 108 -13.43 7.56 13.04
N ASP A 109 -12.91 8.79 13.17
CA ASP A 109 -12.29 9.49 12.04
C ASP A 109 -10.88 8.91 11.74
N TYR A 110 -10.86 7.64 11.30
CA TYR A 110 -9.63 6.92 10.93
C TYR A 110 -8.93 7.55 9.75
N GLN A 111 -9.68 8.25 8.89
CA GLN A 111 -9.12 9.00 7.77
C GLN A 111 -8.34 10.21 8.28
N ALA A 112 -8.89 11.03 9.17
CA ALA A 112 -8.15 12.16 9.75
C ALA A 112 -6.96 11.69 10.58
N LYS A 113 -7.10 10.60 11.36
CA LYS A 113 -5.96 9.98 12.07
C LYS A 113 -4.88 9.52 11.09
N GLY A 114 -5.28 8.85 10.01
CA GLY A 114 -4.38 8.41 8.94
C GLY A 114 -3.65 9.59 8.29
N GLN A 115 -4.35 10.70 8.06
CA GLN A 115 -3.80 11.92 7.49
C GLN A 115 -2.74 12.55 8.41
N ALA A 116 -3.08 12.72 9.69
CA ALA A 116 -2.15 13.27 10.69
C ALA A 116 -0.88 12.41 10.83
N ILE A 117 -1.02 11.07 10.84
CA ILE A 117 0.12 10.15 10.88
C ILE A 117 0.96 10.26 9.60
N SER A 118 0.31 10.36 8.44
CA SER A 118 0.99 10.45 7.13
C SER A 118 1.84 11.70 7.02
N ILE A 119 1.31 12.87 7.42
CA ILE A 119 2.07 14.13 7.46
C ILE A 119 3.28 13.98 8.40
N ARG A 120 3.05 13.52 9.64
CA ARG A 120 4.13 13.33 10.61
C ARG A 120 5.21 12.37 10.11
N PHE A 121 4.84 11.34 9.36
CA PHE A 121 5.81 10.41 8.76
C PHE A 121 6.62 11.11 7.65
N LEU A 122 5.97 11.84 6.75
CA LEU A 122 6.63 12.55 5.65
C LEU A 122 7.62 13.62 6.17
N GLU A 123 7.29 14.31 7.26
CA GLU A 123 8.20 15.25 7.95
C GLU A 123 9.48 14.59 8.47
N GLN A 124 9.47 13.27 8.73
CA GLN A 124 10.65 12.52 9.19
C GLN A 124 11.52 12.00 8.04
N VAL A 125 11.04 12.06 6.77
CA VAL A 125 11.80 11.55 5.61
C VAL A 125 13.19 12.18 5.49
N PRO A 126 13.40 13.51 5.68
CA PRO A 126 14.73 14.10 5.65
C PRO A 126 15.69 13.56 6.72
N ARG A 127 15.17 13.16 7.89
CA ARG A 127 15.97 12.51 8.94
C ARG A 127 16.36 11.09 8.52
N LEU A 128 15.43 10.34 7.93
CA LEU A 128 15.68 9.00 7.43
C LEU A 128 16.76 9.00 6.34
N TRP A 129 16.75 10.00 5.46
CA TRP A 129 17.80 10.18 4.44
C TRP A 129 19.20 10.34 5.05
N ARG A 130 19.33 11.13 6.13
CA ARG A 130 20.62 11.30 6.84
C ARG A 130 21.14 9.99 7.43
N VAL A 131 20.26 9.19 8.02
CA VAL A 131 20.62 7.88 8.60
C VAL A 131 21.06 6.91 7.50
N LEU A 132 20.36 6.89 6.37
CA LEU A 132 20.74 6.01 5.25
C LEU A 132 22.06 6.43 4.61
N ALA A 133 22.35 7.72 4.54
CA ALA A 133 23.65 8.21 4.07
C ALA A 133 24.81 7.70 4.93
N THR A 134 24.66 7.61 6.26
CA THR A 134 25.70 7.04 7.12
C THR A 134 25.87 5.54 6.91
N VAL A 135 24.78 4.82 6.62
CA VAL A 135 24.84 3.38 6.30
C VAL A 135 25.58 3.14 4.98
N VAL A 136 25.32 3.95 3.95
CA VAL A 136 26.03 3.85 2.66
C VAL A 136 27.53 4.13 2.86
N ALA A 137 27.88 5.19 3.61
CA ALA A 137 29.27 5.50 3.90
C ALA A 137 29.98 4.34 4.64
N ALA A 138 29.32 3.73 5.63
CA ALA A 138 29.87 2.59 6.35
C ALA A 138 30.06 1.36 5.43
N ALA A 139 29.11 1.09 4.55
CA ALA A 139 29.18 -0.02 3.60
C ALA A 139 30.30 0.13 2.55
N CYS A 140 30.71 1.36 2.21
CA CYS A 140 31.80 1.61 1.26
C CYS A 140 33.21 1.49 1.87
N VAL A 141 33.33 1.52 3.19
CA VAL A 141 34.62 1.48 3.91
C VAL A 141 34.96 0.08 4.43
N GLY A 142 33.97 -0.83 4.49
CA GLY A 142 34.15 -2.24 4.84
C GLY A 142 34.44 -3.12 3.63
#